data_AF-A0A958SH22-F1
#
_entry.id   AF-A0A958SH22-F1
#
_cell.length_a   1.000
_cell.length_b   1.000
_cell.length_c   1.000
_cell.angle_alpha   90.00
_cell.angle_beta   90.00
_cell.angle_gamma   90.00
#
_symmetry.space_group_name_H-M   'P 1'
#
loop_
_entity.id
_entity.type
_entity.pdbx_description
1 polymer ?
#
loop_
_entity_poly.entity_id
_entity_poly.type
_entity_poly.pdbx_seq_one_letter_code
_entity_poly.pdbx_strand_id
1 'polypeptide(L)'
;MRFLSVVMLFLAIGVNARAERGLDALRGEYPILEYDGDTLASGYVQIISDENVIGVYVSGLALASRPALNLSVLTPSANTDVSEDSDRVTQRYSDGRGSSRIEYTRHTGYLEIQTEVCVEGDGCERNTIFAGQTGSPGTEIDYDTFFLATAGMYKIQSAGGAPPKPENEGAIVDGNFGYLMLPYCEPGGACNPGYIFVDRASTRFFRREGTAGTQLDMVLSQNGAVRYYSWTERGDGEVLFRDFQYRLNEARVCMEHVLIR
;
A
#
# COMPACT_ATOMS: atom_id res chain seq x y z
N MET A 1 38.66 -30.10 50.95
CA MET A 1 37.44 -30.19 50.11
C MET A 1 37.26 -28.86 49.39
N ARG A 2 37.34 -28.84 48.06
CA ARG A 2 37.14 -27.65 47.23
C ARG A 2 35.70 -27.64 46.73
N PHE A 3 34.93 -26.60 47.04
CA PHE A 3 33.63 -26.35 46.41
C PHE A 3 33.86 -25.53 45.14
N LEU A 4 33.46 -26.09 44.00
CA LEU A 4 33.44 -25.44 42.70
C LEU A 4 32.04 -24.84 42.52
N SER A 5 31.88 -23.53 42.71
CA SER A 5 30.65 -22.82 42.33
C SER A 5 30.74 -22.44 40.86
N VAL A 6 29.92 -23.08 40.02
CA VAL A 6 29.67 -22.67 38.64
C VAL A 6 28.55 -21.64 38.67
N VAL A 7 28.88 -20.38 38.39
CA VAL A 7 27.91 -19.32 38.13
C VAL A 7 27.39 -19.54 36.71
N MET A 8 26.19 -20.09 36.57
CA MET A 8 25.43 -20.00 35.31
C MET A 8 24.85 -18.59 35.21
N LEU A 9 25.58 -17.70 34.54
CA LEU A 9 25.05 -16.41 34.10
C LEU A 9 24.26 -16.67 32.81
N PHE A 10 22.93 -16.80 32.91
CA PHE A 10 22.07 -16.95 31.74
C PHE A 10 22.10 -15.67 30.90
N LEU A 11 22.61 -15.81 29.66
CA LEU A 11 22.44 -14.90 28.54
C LEU A 11 20.94 -14.77 28.18
N ALA A 12 20.16 -14.04 28.96
CA ALA A 12 18.76 -13.72 28.63
C ALA A 12 18.58 -12.32 28.00
N ILE A 13 19.67 -11.56 27.83
CA ILE A 13 19.60 -10.17 27.36
C ILE A 13 19.51 -10.06 25.82
N GLY A 14 19.72 -11.17 25.09
CA GLY A 14 19.78 -11.17 23.62
C GLY A 14 18.47 -11.46 22.88
N VAL A 15 17.44 -11.98 23.55
CA VAL A 15 16.21 -12.47 22.88
C VAL A 15 15.13 -11.39 22.81
N ASN A 16 14.91 -10.65 23.90
CA ASN A 16 13.87 -9.60 23.96
C ASN A 16 14.21 -8.41 23.05
N ALA A 17 15.48 -8.00 22.98
CA ALA A 17 15.90 -6.87 22.15
C ALA A 17 15.79 -7.11 20.63
N ARG A 18 15.64 -8.37 20.20
CA ARG A 18 15.46 -8.74 18.78
C ARG A 18 13.99 -8.77 18.39
N ALA A 19 13.12 -9.24 19.30
CA ALA A 19 11.69 -9.28 19.09
C ALA A 19 11.04 -7.89 18.97
N GLU A 20 11.46 -6.91 19.78
CA GLU A 20 10.98 -5.52 19.67
C GLU A 20 11.31 -4.90 18.29
N ARG A 21 12.46 -5.24 17.70
CA ARG A 21 12.85 -4.74 16.36
C ARG A 21 11.93 -5.25 15.24
N GLY A 22 11.40 -6.47 15.37
CA GLY A 22 10.58 -7.09 14.33
C GLY A 22 9.26 -6.36 14.11
N LEU A 23 8.59 -5.97 15.21
CA LEU A 23 7.34 -5.21 15.16
C LEU A 23 7.57 -3.74 14.81
N ASP A 24 8.65 -3.13 15.30
CA ASP A 24 9.02 -1.76 14.91
C ASP A 24 9.25 -1.62 13.40
N ALA A 25 9.78 -2.66 12.75
CA ALA A 25 9.96 -2.71 11.30
C ALA A 25 8.63 -2.82 10.52
N LEU A 26 7.56 -3.25 11.18
CA LEU A 26 6.21 -3.36 10.64
C LEU A 26 5.32 -2.17 10.99
N ARG A 27 5.82 -1.17 11.74
CA ARG A 27 5.03 -0.02 12.14
C ARG A 27 4.69 0.84 10.92
N GLY A 28 3.42 1.15 10.73
CA GLY A 28 2.95 1.94 9.60
C GLY A 28 1.45 1.85 9.38
N GLU A 29 0.99 2.50 8.33
CA GLU A 29 -0.37 2.40 7.82
C GLU A 29 -0.31 1.76 6.44
N TYR A 30 -1.22 0.81 6.20
CA TYR A 30 -1.21 -0.05 5.03
C TYR A 30 -2.62 -0.14 4.44
N PRO A 31 -2.79 -0.06 3.13
CA PRO A 31 -4.08 -0.23 2.48
C PRO A 31 -4.55 -1.68 2.58
N ILE A 32 -5.84 -1.89 2.81
CA ILE A 32 -6.45 -3.22 2.76
C ILE A 32 -6.56 -3.64 1.29
N LEU A 33 -6.05 -4.84 0.99
CA LEU A 33 -6.23 -5.52 -0.29
C LEU A 33 -7.40 -6.51 -0.22
N GLU A 34 -7.56 -7.16 0.93
CA GLU A 34 -8.64 -8.10 1.21
C GLU A 34 -8.88 -8.16 2.72
N TYR A 35 -10.15 -8.24 3.14
CA TYR A 35 -10.56 -8.39 4.53
C TYR A 35 -11.53 -9.57 4.65
N ASP A 36 -11.16 -10.62 5.37
CA ASP A 36 -11.96 -11.84 5.56
C ASP A 36 -12.54 -12.45 4.27
N GLY A 37 -11.73 -12.49 3.22
CA GLY A 37 -12.15 -13.01 1.91
C GLY A 37 -12.85 -11.98 1.01
N ASP A 38 -13.12 -10.77 1.49
CA ASP A 38 -13.70 -9.69 0.70
C ASP A 38 -12.61 -8.84 0.02
N THR A 39 -12.37 -9.10 -1.26
CA THR A 39 -11.41 -8.36 -2.10
C THR A 39 -11.90 -6.98 -2.52
N LEU A 40 -13.15 -6.63 -2.24
CA LEU A 40 -13.70 -5.29 -2.50
C LEU A 40 -13.75 -4.43 -1.24
N ALA A 41 -13.37 -4.99 -0.08
CA ALA A 41 -13.30 -4.24 1.17
C ALA A 41 -12.26 -3.12 1.08
N SER A 42 -12.66 -1.91 1.46
CA SER A 42 -11.85 -0.71 1.35
C SER A 42 -11.58 -0.09 2.72
N GLY A 43 -10.31 0.15 3.03
CA GLY A 43 -9.87 0.68 4.31
C GLY A 43 -8.36 0.67 4.44
N TYR A 44 -7.88 0.99 5.63
CA TYR A 44 -6.47 0.90 5.99
C TYR A 44 -6.31 0.11 7.28
N VAL A 45 -5.15 -0.49 7.43
CA VAL A 45 -4.70 -1.11 8.66
C VAL A 45 -3.45 -0.39 9.17
N GLN A 46 -3.49 0.03 10.42
CA GLN A 46 -2.39 0.68 11.12
C GLN A 46 -1.78 -0.30 12.12
N ILE A 47 -0.48 -0.53 12.01
CA ILE A 47 0.31 -1.30 12.98
C ILE A 47 0.99 -0.31 13.91
N ILE A 48 0.74 -0.45 15.20
CA ILE A 48 1.24 0.42 16.25
C ILE A 48 2.25 -0.35 17.08
N SER A 49 3.40 0.28 17.33
CA SER A 49 4.45 -0.21 18.22
C SER A 49 5.04 1.01 18.92
N ASP A 50 4.60 1.25 20.15
CA ASP A 50 5.14 2.28 21.02
C ASP A 50 5.36 1.75 22.46
N GLU A 51 5.85 2.62 23.33
CA GLU A 51 6.21 2.30 24.72
C GLU A 51 5.01 1.89 25.59
N ASN A 52 3.78 2.24 25.20
CA ASN A 52 2.56 1.98 25.98
C ASN A 52 1.66 0.93 25.33
N VAL A 53 1.53 0.95 24.01
CA VAL A 53 0.61 0.09 23.27
C VAL A 53 1.26 -0.51 22.03
N ILE A 54 0.96 -1.79 21.79
CA ILE A 54 1.25 -2.47 20.54
C ILE A 54 0.02 -3.20 20.01
N GLY A 55 -0.10 -3.25 18.68
CA GLY A 55 -1.17 -3.99 18.03
C GLY A 55 -1.56 -3.46 16.66
N VAL A 56 -2.83 -3.66 16.30
CA VAL A 56 -3.37 -3.34 14.99
C VAL A 56 -4.71 -2.63 15.08
N TYR A 57 -4.93 -1.64 14.22
CA TYR A 57 -6.18 -0.92 14.05
C TYR A 57 -6.60 -0.96 12.58
N VAL A 58 -7.84 -1.33 12.29
CA VAL A 58 -8.42 -1.32 10.94
C VAL A 58 -9.49 -0.24 10.89
N SER A 59 -9.41 0.62 9.88
CA SER A 59 -10.38 1.67 9.61
C SER A 59 -10.97 1.51 8.21
N GLY A 60 -12.29 1.38 8.13
CA GLY A 60 -13.01 1.41 6.86
C GLY A 60 -13.00 2.81 6.22
N LEU A 61 -13.00 2.87 4.88
CA LEU A 61 -13.18 4.12 4.14
C LEU A 61 -14.66 4.51 4.10
N ALA A 62 -15.05 5.57 4.81
CA ALA A 62 -16.46 5.94 5.01
C ALA A 62 -17.30 6.13 3.74
N LEU A 63 -16.67 6.44 2.60
CA LEU A 63 -17.34 6.66 1.31
C LEU A 63 -17.19 5.47 0.34
N ALA A 64 -16.53 4.38 0.75
CA ALA A 64 -16.42 3.20 -0.09
C ALA A 64 -17.78 2.50 -0.22
N SER A 65 -17.99 1.85 -1.37
CA SER A 65 -19.17 1.00 -1.58
C SER A 65 -19.19 -0.21 -0.63
N ARG A 66 -18.00 -0.66 -0.19
CA ARG A 66 -17.78 -1.76 0.75
C ARG A 66 -16.66 -1.40 1.73
N PRO A 67 -16.94 -0.58 2.77
CA PRO A 67 -15.93 -0.26 3.77
C PRO A 67 -15.56 -1.51 4.58
N ALA A 68 -14.27 -1.69 4.88
CA ALA A 68 -13.84 -2.70 5.84
C ALA A 68 -14.45 -2.44 7.23
N LEU A 69 -14.68 -3.51 7.99
CA LEU A 69 -15.17 -3.40 9.36
C LEU A 69 -14.06 -2.82 10.25
N ASN A 70 -14.43 -1.89 11.12
CA ASN A 70 -13.48 -1.33 12.07
C ASN A 70 -13.09 -2.41 13.09
N LEU A 71 -11.79 -2.64 13.21
CA LEU A 71 -11.21 -3.62 14.14
C LEU A 71 -10.13 -2.93 14.96
N SER A 72 -10.04 -3.25 16.24
CA SER A 72 -8.99 -2.72 17.12
C SER A 72 -8.51 -3.82 18.04
N VAL A 73 -7.29 -4.32 17.82
CA VAL A 73 -6.63 -5.29 18.69
C VAL A 73 -5.37 -4.64 19.22
N LEU A 74 -5.52 -3.98 20.38
CA LEU A 74 -4.46 -3.21 21.03
C LEU A 74 -4.19 -3.78 22.42
N THR A 75 -2.92 -3.91 22.76
CA THR A 75 -2.49 -4.52 24.03
C THR A 75 -1.40 -3.68 24.69
N PRO A 76 -1.31 -3.65 26.03
CA PRO A 76 -0.24 -2.94 26.73
C PRO A 76 1.13 -3.52 26.39
N SER A 77 2.07 -2.71 25.90
CA SER A 77 3.40 -3.19 25.47
C SER A 77 4.13 -3.97 26.57
N ALA A 78 4.00 -3.54 27.83
CA ALA A 78 4.65 -4.17 28.97
C ALA A 78 4.18 -5.61 29.28
N ASN A 79 3.01 -6.01 28.77
CA ASN A 79 2.37 -7.30 29.06
C ASN A 79 2.22 -8.18 27.81
N THR A 80 2.87 -7.79 26.71
CA THR A 80 2.71 -8.45 25.43
C THR A 80 4.03 -9.06 24.99
N ASP A 81 3.99 -10.36 24.74
CA ASP A 81 5.12 -11.10 24.22
C ASP A 81 5.19 -10.94 22.70
N VAL A 82 6.34 -10.50 22.20
CA VAL A 82 6.63 -10.45 20.76
C VAL A 82 7.70 -11.49 20.44
N SER A 83 7.55 -12.16 19.31
CA SER A 83 8.56 -13.08 18.77
C SER A 83 8.67 -12.90 17.26
N GLU A 84 9.86 -13.12 16.71
CA GLU A 84 10.12 -13.00 15.26
C GLU A 84 10.83 -14.26 14.77
N ASP A 85 10.35 -14.82 13.65
CA ASP A 85 10.91 -15.95 12.94
C ASP A 85 10.88 -15.68 11.43
N SER A 86 12.05 -15.48 10.82
CA SER A 86 12.23 -15.23 9.38
C SER A 86 11.29 -14.15 8.82
N ASP A 87 10.16 -14.57 8.25
CA ASP A 87 9.12 -13.77 7.61
C ASP A 87 7.94 -13.45 8.52
N ARG A 88 7.91 -13.97 9.74
CA ARG A 88 6.77 -13.85 10.65
C ARG A 88 7.12 -13.12 11.94
N VAL A 89 6.26 -12.18 12.34
CA VAL A 89 6.26 -11.58 13.69
C VAL A 89 4.96 -12.04 14.39
N THR A 90 5.08 -12.50 15.63
CA THR A 90 3.93 -12.94 16.43
C THR A 90 3.87 -12.15 17.72
N GLN A 91 2.73 -11.51 17.95
CA GLN A 91 2.33 -10.82 19.17
C GLN A 91 1.37 -11.70 19.97
N ARG A 92 1.57 -11.83 21.28
CA ARG A 92 0.69 -12.58 22.20
C ARG A 92 0.47 -11.82 23.49
N TYR A 93 -0.78 -11.74 23.92
CA TYR A 93 -1.19 -11.13 25.18
C TYR A 93 -2.19 -12.05 25.90
N SER A 94 -2.10 -12.10 27.23
CA SER A 94 -3.13 -12.70 28.08
C SER A 94 -3.09 -12.11 29.49
N ASP A 95 -4.27 -11.87 30.07
CA ASP A 95 -4.43 -11.30 31.42
C ASP A 95 -5.36 -12.13 32.33
N GLY A 96 -5.65 -13.36 31.92
CA GLY A 96 -6.56 -14.26 32.64
C GLY A 96 -8.05 -13.97 32.45
N ARG A 97 -8.43 -12.85 31.82
CA ARG A 97 -9.82 -12.56 31.39
C ARG A 97 -10.01 -12.73 29.89
N GLY A 98 -8.90 -12.70 29.15
CA GLY A 98 -8.87 -12.98 27.73
C GLY A 98 -7.45 -13.21 27.24
N SER A 99 -7.37 -13.38 25.92
CA SER A 99 -6.10 -13.45 25.22
C SER A 99 -6.24 -12.88 23.81
N SER A 100 -5.16 -12.34 23.28
CA SER A 100 -5.07 -12.02 21.87
C SER A 100 -3.77 -12.55 21.27
N ARG A 101 -3.86 -12.93 20.00
CA ARG A 101 -2.72 -13.29 19.15
C ARG A 101 -2.82 -12.51 17.86
N ILE A 102 -1.73 -11.87 17.45
CA ILE A 102 -1.60 -11.29 16.13
C ILE A 102 -0.38 -11.91 15.46
N GLU A 103 -0.58 -12.46 14.27
CA GLU A 103 0.51 -12.96 13.44
C GLU A 103 0.62 -12.09 12.19
N TYR A 104 1.80 -11.53 11.98
CA TYR A 104 2.17 -10.73 10.83
C TYR A 104 3.11 -11.56 9.95
N THR A 105 2.64 -12.03 8.81
CA THR A 105 3.44 -12.82 7.85
C THR A 105 3.80 -11.96 6.65
N ARG A 106 5.10 -11.76 6.43
CA ARG A 106 5.63 -10.94 5.34
C ARG A 106 5.67 -11.76 4.06
N HIS A 107 4.88 -11.36 3.08
CA HIS A 107 4.93 -11.90 1.73
C HIS A 107 5.59 -10.89 0.79
N THR A 108 5.89 -11.29 -0.44
CA THR A 108 6.37 -10.33 -1.45
C THR A 108 5.22 -9.41 -1.85
N GLY A 109 5.29 -8.12 -1.50
CA GLY A 109 4.33 -7.10 -1.89
C GLY A 109 3.14 -6.90 -0.93
N TYR A 110 2.92 -7.80 0.03
CA TYR A 110 1.84 -7.67 1.01
C TYR A 110 2.17 -8.32 2.36
N LEU A 111 1.44 -7.89 3.38
CA LEU A 111 1.50 -8.36 4.75
C LEU A 111 0.18 -9.06 5.03
N GLU A 112 0.27 -10.32 5.41
CA GLU A 112 -0.88 -11.03 5.94
C GLU A 112 -0.92 -10.82 7.45
N ILE A 113 -2.05 -10.36 7.96
CA ILE A 113 -2.28 -10.11 9.38
C ILE A 113 -3.43 -11.02 9.81
N GLN A 114 -3.11 -12.00 10.65
CA GLN A 114 -4.11 -12.86 11.28
C GLN A 114 -4.29 -12.42 12.73
N THR A 115 -5.52 -12.09 13.09
CA THR A 115 -5.89 -11.76 14.48
C THR A 115 -6.72 -12.87 15.07
N GLU A 116 -6.49 -13.17 16.33
CA GLU A 116 -7.34 -14.04 17.15
C GLU A 116 -7.53 -13.34 18.51
N VAL A 117 -8.78 -13.06 18.88
CA VAL A 117 -9.13 -12.44 20.16
C VAL A 117 -10.10 -13.36 20.87
N CYS A 118 -9.74 -13.81 22.07
CA CYS A 118 -10.55 -14.69 22.88
C CYS A 118 -10.96 -13.98 24.17
N VAL A 119 -12.25 -14.06 24.49
CA VAL A 119 -12.82 -13.56 25.74
C VAL A 119 -13.29 -14.76 26.56
N GLU A 120 -12.96 -14.77 27.85
CA GLU A 120 -13.37 -15.85 28.74
C GLU A 120 -14.91 -15.99 28.73
N GLY A 121 -15.40 -17.17 28.31
CA GLY A 121 -16.83 -17.48 28.24
C GLY A 121 -17.53 -17.16 26.91
N ASP A 122 -16.95 -16.29 26.07
CA ASP A 122 -17.58 -15.82 24.83
C ASP A 122 -16.94 -16.38 23.54
N GLY A 123 -15.86 -17.15 23.68
CA GLY A 123 -15.17 -17.80 22.56
C GLY A 123 -14.09 -16.91 21.93
N CYS A 124 -13.69 -17.24 20.70
CA CYS A 124 -12.63 -16.53 19.98
C CYS A 124 -13.15 -16.03 18.63
N GLU A 125 -12.86 -14.77 18.33
CA GLU A 125 -13.04 -14.16 17.02
C GLU A 125 -11.72 -14.19 16.25
N ARG A 126 -11.79 -14.46 14.94
CA ARG A 126 -10.63 -14.47 14.05
C ARG A 126 -10.91 -13.62 12.84
N ASN A 127 -9.93 -12.80 12.46
CA ASN A 127 -9.97 -12.00 11.24
C ASN A 127 -8.65 -12.20 10.46
N THR A 128 -8.75 -12.26 9.14
CA THR A 128 -7.61 -12.31 8.22
C THR A 128 -7.62 -11.07 7.35
N ILE A 129 -6.51 -10.34 7.35
CA ILE A 129 -6.35 -9.09 6.61
C ILE A 129 -5.13 -9.24 5.71
N PHE A 130 -5.31 -9.00 4.42
CA PHE A 130 -4.20 -8.82 3.50
C PHE A 130 -4.01 -7.32 3.30
N ALA A 131 -2.89 -6.82 3.80
CA ALA A 131 -2.52 -5.42 3.74
C ALA A 131 -1.39 -5.24 2.74
N GLY A 132 -1.47 -4.26 1.84
CA GLY A 132 -0.37 -4.00 0.92
C GLY A 132 0.87 -3.60 1.72
N GLN A 133 2.02 -4.25 1.49
CA GLN A 133 3.32 -3.83 2.04
C GLN A 133 3.81 -2.66 1.20
N THR A 134 3.02 -1.61 1.18
CA THR A 134 3.45 -0.32 0.68
C THR A 134 4.29 0.24 1.81
N GLY A 135 5.59 -0.07 1.78
CA GLY A 135 6.57 0.60 2.61
C GLY A 135 6.39 2.12 2.50
N SER A 136 7.02 2.84 3.42
CA SER A 136 7.01 4.30 3.52
C SER A 136 6.98 5.02 2.15
N PRO A 137 6.36 6.23 2.05
CA PRO A 137 6.27 6.99 0.80
C PRO A 137 7.54 6.93 -0.05
N GLY A 138 7.43 6.51 -1.31
CA GLY A 138 8.57 6.27 -2.19
C GLY A 138 9.04 4.82 -2.29
N THR A 139 8.28 3.87 -1.73
CA THR A 139 8.53 2.43 -1.92
C THR A 139 8.11 2.01 -3.33
N GLU A 140 9.00 1.25 -3.97
CA GLU A 140 8.76 0.69 -5.29
C GLU A 140 7.70 -0.42 -5.22
N ILE A 141 6.71 -0.38 -6.10
CA ILE A 141 5.71 -1.44 -6.27
C ILE A 141 6.02 -2.22 -7.55
N ASP A 142 5.65 -3.49 -7.58
CA ASP A 142 5.87 -4.29 -8.78
C ASP A 142 4.91 -3.89 -9.91
N TYR A 143 5.33 -4.25 -11.12
CA TYR A 143 4.61 -3.97 -12.35
C TYR A 143 3.18 -4.51 -12.36
N ASP A 144 2.97 -5.74 -11.90
CA ASP A 144 1.66 -6.40 -11.97
C ASP A 144 0.69 -5.72 -11.00
N THR A 145 1.17 -5.35 -9.80
CA THR A 145 0.42 -4.57 -8.81
C THR A 145 -0.01 -3.21 -9.34
N PHE A 146 0.87 -2.46 -10.00
CA PHE A 146 0.51 -1.18 -10.61
C PHE A 146 -0.61 -1.35 -11.64
N PHE A 147 -0.42 -2.26 -12.60
CA PHE A 147 -1.37 -2.45 -13.68
C PHE A 147 -2.69 -3.06 -13.24
N LEU A 148 -2.70 -3.91 -12.21
CA LEU A 148 -3.94 -4.41 -11.61
C LEU A 148 -4.74 -3.28 -10.98
N ALA A 149 -4.08 -2.35 -10.28
CA ALA A 149 -4.73 -1.21 -9.63
C ALA A 149 -5.31 -0.23 -10.64
N THR A 150 -4.59 0.07 -11.73
CA THR A 150 -4.97 1.10 -12.70
C THR A 150 -5.68 0.55 -13.94
N ALA A 151 -5.90 -0.76 -14.08
CA ALA A 151 -6.51 -1.34 -15.27
C ALA A 151 -7.95 -0.88 -15.46
N GLY A 152 -8.30 -0.50 -16.70
CA GLY A 152 -9.65 -0.10 -17.01
C GLY A 152 -9.77 0.73 -18.29
N MET A 153 -11.02 0.99 -18.65
CA MET A 153 -11.36 2.04 -19.61
C MET A 153 -11.73 3.29 -18.83
N TYR A 154 -11.32 4.44 -19.34
CA TYR A 154 -11.54 5.73 -18.72
C TYR A 154 -12.09 6.71 -19.75
N LYS A 155 -12.95 7.61 -19.30
CA LYS A 155 -13.35 8.80 -20.04
C LYS A 155 -12.43 9.96 -19.68
N ILE A 156 -11.83 10.60 -20.67
CA ILE A 156 -11.07 11.84 -20.50
C ILE A 156 -12.06 13.00 -20.42
N GLN A 157 -12.10 13.65 -19.27
CA GLN A 157 -12.90 14.86 -19.05
C GLN A 157 -12.16 16.11 -19.52
N SER A 158 -10.84 16.17 -19.27
CA SER A 158 -9.98 17.24 -19.78
C SER A 158 -8.55 16.75 -20.02
N ALA A 159 -7.87 17.38 -20.98
CA ALA A 159 -6.45 17.18 -21.28
C ALA A 159 -5.80 18.56 -21.44
N GLY A 160 -4.77 18.86 -20.64
CA GLY A 160 -4.12 20.18 -20.64
C GLY A 160 -5.08 21.34 -20.30
N GLY A 161 -6.15 21.06 -19.54
CA GLY A 161 -7.17 22.05 -19.17
C GLY A 161 -8.25 22.32 -20.23
N ALA A 162 -8.25 21.61 -21.36
CA ALA A 162 -9.29 21.69 -22.38
C ALA A 162 -10.09 20.37 -22.47
N PRO A 163 -11.40 20.42 -22.77
CA PRO A 163 -12.16 19.21 -23.10
C PRO A 163 -11.58 18.54 -24.35
N PRO A 164 -11.43 17.20 -24.36
CA PRO A 164 -10.99 16.49 -25.56
C PRO A 164 -12.09 16.54 -26.63
N LYS A 165 -11.69 16.30 -27.89
CA LYS A 165 -12.66 16.04 -28.96
C LYS A 165 -13.35 14.69 -28.76
N PRO A 166 -14.58 14.48 -29.28
CA PRO A 166 -15.33 13.23 -29.10
C PRO A 166 -14.55 11.96 -29.46
N GLU A 167 -13.76 12.00 -30.54
CA GLU A 167 -12.94 10.88 -30.98
C GLU A 167 -11.75 10.55 -30.06
N ASN A 168 -11.44 11.42 -29.09
CA ASN A 168 -10.34 11.29 -28.13
C ASN A 168 -10.82 11.29 -26.66
N GLU A 169 -12.11 11.03 -26.42
CA GLU A 169 -12.67 10.96 -25.07
C GLU A 169 -12.29 9.68 -24.32
N GLY A 170 -11.69 8.68 -24.98
CA GLY A 170 -11.35 7.40 -24.37
C GLY A 170 -9.87 7.26 -24.00
N ALA A 171 -9.61 6.69 -22.83
CA ALA A 171 -8.31 6.19 -22.42
C ALA A 171 -8.42 4.73 -21.94
N ILE A 172 -7.35 3.96 -22.11
CA ILE A 172 -7.31 2.55 -21.70
C ILE A 172 -5.99 2.29 -21.00
N VAL A 173 -6.06 1.61 -19.86
CA VAL A 173 -4.90 0.99 -19.21
C VAL A 173 -5.08 -0.52 -19.35
N ASP A 174 -4.19 -1.15 -20.11
CA ASP A 174 -4.21 -2.60 -20.33
C ASP A 174 -3.06 -3.27 -19.58
N GLY A 175 -3.41 -3.99 -18.52
CA GLY A 175 -2.45 -4.72 -17.69
C GLY A 175 -1.86 -5.97 -18.36
N ASN A 176 -2.51 -6.55 -19.37
CA ASN A 176 -2.00 -7.74 -20.06
C ASN A 176 -0.84 -7.39 -20.99
N PHE A 177 -0.91 -6.20 -21.61
CA PHE A 177 0.06 -5.77 -22.62
C PHE A 177 0.98 -4.66 -22.13
N GLY A 178 0.74 -4.07 -20.95
CA GLY A 178 1.66 -3.10 -20.37
C GLY A 178 1.66 -1.76 -21.05
N TYR A 179 0.50 -1.27 -21.46
CA TYR A 179 0.44 0.05 -22.09
C TYR A 179 -0.71 0.88 -21.54
N LEU A 180 -0.49 2.19 -21.62
CA LEU A 180 -1.51 3.19 -21.39
C LEU A 180 -1.78 3.86 -22.74
N MET A 181 -3.03 3.81 -23.18
CA MET A 181 -3.50 4.53 -24.36
C MET A 181 -4.17 5.82 -23.88
N LEU A 182 -3.51 6.94 -24.12
CA LEU A 182 -3.95 8.27 -23.72
C LEU A 182 -3.77 9.21 -24.92
N PRO A 183 -4.85 9.71 -25.53
CA PRO A 183 -4.72 10.74 -26.55
C PRO A 183 -4.02 11.99 -25.99
N TYR A 184 -3.03 12.44 -26.74
CA TYR A 184 -2.33 13.70 -26.53
C TYR A 184 -3.13 14.81 -27.18
N CYS A 185 -3.33 15.94 -26.49
CA CYS A 185 -3.98 17.12 -27.06
C CYS A 185 -3.09 18.35 -26.95
N GLU A 186 -2.78 19.00 -28.08
CA GLU A 186 -2.05 20.26 -28.12
C GLU A 186 -2.93 21.43 -27.66
N PRO A 187 -2.35 22.47 -27.03
CA PRO A 187 -3.01 23.77 -26.84
C PRO A 187 -3.34 24.37 -28.22
N GLY A 188 -4.58 24.15 -28.69
CA GLY A 188 -4.99 24.44 -30.08
C GLY A 188 -5.94 23.39 -30.67
N GLY A 189 -6.11 22.23 -30.00
CA GLY A 189 -7.15 21.26 -30.29
C GLY A 189 -6.78 20.16 -31.30
N ALA A 190 -5.51 20.08 -31.72
CA ALA A 190 -5.02 18.89 -32.40
C ALA A 190 -4.79 17.80 -31.35
N CYS A 191 -5.51 16.69 -31.44
CA CYS A 191 -5.32 15.55 -30.55
C CYS A 191 -4.87 14.34 -31.38
N ASN A 192 -3.77 13.71 -30.98
CA ASN A 192 -3.25 12.48 -31.58
C ASN A 192 -3.30 11.35 -30.54
N PRO A 193 -3.78 10.15 -30.88
CA PRO A 193 -3.70 9.01 -29.98
C PRO A 193 -2.23 8.73 -29.63
N GLY A 194 -1.91 8.79 -28.34
CA GLY A 194 -0.60 8.45 -27.80
C GLY A 194 -0.63 7.08 -27.14
N TYR A 195 0.37 6.25 -27.44
CA TYR A 195 0.62 5.02 -26.70
C TYR A 195 1.84 5.21 -25.82
N ILE A 196 1.66 5.01 -24.52
CA ILE A 196 2.76 4.89 -23.58
C ILE A 196 2.98 3.39 -23.38
N PHE A 197 4.02 2.87 -24.02
CA PHE A 197 4.48 1.51 -23.76
C PHE A 197 5.31 1.50 -22.50
N VAL A 198 4.95 0.60 -21.58
CA VAL A 198 5.59 0.47 -20.28
C VAL A 198 6.34 -0.85 -20.28
N ASP A 199 7.62 -0.78 -20.60
CA ASP A 199 8.47 -1.97 -20.56
C ASP A 199 8.85 -2.31 -19.11
N ARG A 200 8.62 -3.57 -18.72
CA ARG A 200 8.83 -4.06 -17.35
C ARG A 200 10.27 -3.91 -16.89
N ALA A 201 11.25 -4.08 -17.79
CA ALA A 201 12.67 -4.02 -17.43
C ALA A 201 13.20 -2.59 -17.25
N SER A 202 12.54 -1.61 -17.86
CA SER A 202 12.96 -0.20 -17.87
C SER A 202 12.03 0.74 -17.09
N THR A 203 10.98 0.20 -16.46
CA THR A 203 10.02 0.97 -15.68
C THR A 203 10.06 0.59 -14.22
N ARG A 204 10.03 1.62 -13.37
CA ARG A 204 9.88 1.49 -11.92
C ARG A 204 8.62 2.20 -11.49
N PHE A 205 7.87 1.59 -10.57
CA PHE A 205 6.60 2.14 -10.09
C PHE A 205 6.74 2.45 -8.61
N PHE A 206 6.12 3.52 -8.16
CA PHE A 206 6.18 3.92 -6.76
C PHE A 206 4.78 4.24 -6.29
N ARG A 207 4.46 3.91 -5.04
CA ARG A 207 3.27 4.46 -4.40
C ARG A 207 3.67 5.60 -3.49
N ARG A 208 2.90 6.68 -3.55
CA ARG A 208 2.95 7.80 -2.62
C ARG A 208 1.55 8.04 -2.07
N GLU A 209 1.49 8.38 -0.80
CA GLU A 209 0.28 8.92 -0.23
C GLU A 209 0.32 10.44 -0.34
N GLY A 210 -0.69 10.99 -1.00
CA GLY A 210 -0.90 12.42 -1.10
C GLY A 210 -2.12 12.83 -0.26
N THR A 211 -2.17 14.09 0.13
CA THR A 211 -3.35 14.67 0.81
C THR A 211 -4.62 14.64 -0.05
N ALA A 212 -4.51 14.37 -1.35
CA ALA A 212 -5.59 14.31 -2.31
C ALA A 212 -6.02 12.87 -2.70
N GLY A 213 -5.41 11.84 -2.10
CA GLY A 213 -5.70 10.43 -2.40
C GLY A 213 -4.45 9.58 -2.63
N THR A 214 -4.65 8.33 -3.07
CA THR A 214 -3.56 7.42 -3.43
C THR A 214 -2.91 7.89 -4.73
N GLN A 215 -1.59 8.08 -4.70
CA GLN A 215 -0.79 8.42 -5.87
C GLN A 215 0.11 7.24 -6.24
N LEU A 216 0.10 6.87 -7.51
CA LEU A 216 1.01 5.90 -8.11
C LEU A 216 1.88 6.65 -9.13
N ASP A 217 3.20 6.60 -8.96
CA ASP A 217 4.15 7.16 -9.91
C ASP A 217 4.76 6.07 -10.77
N MET A 218 5.05 6.43 -12.01
CA MET A 218 5.75 5.58 -12.96
C MET A 218 6.96 6.34 -13.49
N VAL A 219 8.13 5.71 -13.37
CA VAL A 219 9.42 6.23 -13.84
C VAL A 219 9.93 5.32 -14.94
N LEU A 220 9.87 5.79 -16.18
CA LEU A 220 10.28 5.04 -17.37
C LEU A 220 11.64 5.55 -17.85
N SER A 221 12.62 4.65 -17.96
CA SER A 221 13.99 4.96 -18.40
C SER A 221 14.30 4.29 -19.74
N GLN A 222 14.15 5.01 -20.85
CA GLN A 222 14.32 4.45 -22.21
C GLN A 222 15.31 5.27 -23.02
N ASN A 223 16.28 4.60 -23.65
CA ASN A 223 17.28 5.21 -24.55
C ASN A 223 18.04 6.40 -23.93
N GLY A 224 18.32 6.35 -22.62
CA GLY A 224 19.00 7.42 -21.89
C GLY A 224 18.10 8.61 -21.50
N ALA A 225 16.81 8.58 -21.84
CA ALA A 225 15.82 9.54 -21.37
C ALA A 225 15.03 8.96 -20.18
N VAL A 226 14.76 9.80 -19.17
CA VAL A 226 13.90 9.45 -18.04
C VAL A 226 12.60 10.24 -18.14
N ARG A 227 11.48 9.52 -18.04
CA ARG A 227 10.12 10.05 -18.11
C ARG A 227 9.43 9.78 -16.78
N TYR A 228 8.65 10.75 -16.31
CA TYR A 228 7.94 10.67 -15.05
C TYR A 228 6.45 10.83 -15.31
N TYR A 229 5.66 9.95 -14.73
CA TYR A 229 4.21 9.98 -14.75
C TYR A 229 3.67 9.84 -13.33
N SER A 230 2.51 10.42 -13.09
CA SER A 230 1.78 10.30 -11.83
C SER A 230 0.31 9.98 -12.12
N TRP A 231 -0.25 9.08 -11.33
CA TRP A 231 -1.63 8.64 -11.36
C TRP A 231 -2.21 8.85 -9.97
N THR A 232 -3.16 9.76 -9.81
CA THR A 232 -3.76 10.05 -8.51
C THR A 232 -5.25 9.78 -8.56
N GLU A 233 -5.71 8.77 -7.82
CA GLU A 233 -7.14 8.53 -7.64
C GLU A 233 -7.70 9.49 -6.59
N ARG A 234 -8.73 10.23 -6.95
CA ARG A 234 -9.49 11.12 -6.08
C ARG A 234 -10.72 10.40 -5.52
N GLY A 235 -11.21 10.84 -4.38
CA GLY A 235 -12.31 10.19 -3.65
C GLY A 235 -13.68 10.22 -4.36
N ASP A 236 -13.82 10.93 -5.47
CA ASP A 236 -15.03 11.06 -6.30
C ASP A 236 -15.00 10.14 -7.54
N GLY A 237 -13.99 9.29 -7.69
CA GLY A 237 -13.80 8.43 -8.86
C GLY A 237 -13.11 9.13 -10.03
N GLU A 238 -12.72 10.40 -9.88
CA GLU A 238 -11.80 11.05 -10.81
C GLU A 238 -10.38 10.50 -10.61
N VAL A 239 -9.66 10.39 -11.71
CA VAL A 239 -8.24 10.10 -11.75
C VAL A 239 -7.51 11.27 -12.38
N LEU A 240 -6.50 11.76 -11.68
CA LEU A 240 -5.58 12.74 -12.21
C LEU A 240 -4.34 12.06 -12.75
N PHE A 241 -4.20 12.03 -14.07
CA PHE A 241 -2.99 11.57 -14.72
C PHE A 241 -2.11 12.76 -15.11
N ARG A 242 -0.82 12.71 -14.76
CA ARG A 242 0.15 13.76 -15.10
C ARG A 242 1.33 13.17 -15.83
N ASP A 243 1.64 13.75 -16.99
CA ASP A 243 2.86 13.50 -17.76
C ASP A 243 3.80 14.70 -17.65
N PHE A 244 4.96 14.49 -17.05
CA PHE A 244 5.95 15.54 -16.80
C PHE A 244 6.94 15.73 -17.96
N GLN A 245 6.62 15.24 -19.16
CA GLN A 245 7.58 15.12 -20.26
C GLN A 245 7.89 16.34 -21.10
N TYR A 246 7.11 17.41 -21.08
CA TYR A 246 7.30 18.40 -22.13
C TYR A 246 8.53 19.25 -21.86
N ARG A 247 9.54 19.16 -22.73
CA ARG A 247 10.40 20.30 -23.05
C ARG A 247 9.87 20.90 -24.36
N LEU A 248 9.03 21.91 -24.26
CA LEU A 248 8.71 22.79 -25.40
C LEU A 248 9.54 24.05 -25.20
N ASN A 249 10.55 24.27 -26.05
CA ASN A 249 11.47 25.42 -25.94
C ASN A 249 12.10 25.59 -24.55
N GLU A 250 12.68 24.52 -24.00
CA GLU A 250 13.35 24.51 -22.67
C GLU A 250 12.44 24.67 -21.44
N ALA A 251 11.14 24.93 -21.60
CA ALA A 251 10.18 24.95 -20.51
C ALA A 251 9.69 23.52 -20.18
N ARG A 252 9.76 23.11 -18.90
CA ARG A 252 9.12 21.90 -18.38
C ARG A 252 7.60 22.12 -18.36
N VAL A 253 6.86 21.55 -19.31
CA VAL A 253 5.39 21.57 -19.28
C VAL A 253 4.90 20.24 -18.69
N CYS A 254 4.02 20.34 -17.70
CA CYS A 254 3.27 19.19 -17.18
C CYS A 254 1.97 19.13 -17.98
N MET A 255 1.70 18.01 -18.64
CA MET A 255 0.38 17.75 -19.18
C MET A 255 -0.45 17.02 -18.13
N GLU A 256 -1.63 17.55 -17.84
CA GLU A 256 -2.56 16.99 -16.87
C GLU A 256 -3.81 16.49 -17.61
N HIS A 257 -4.21 15.26 -17.34
CA HIS A 257 -5.45 14.65 -17.80
C HIS A 257 -6.32 14.36 -16.59
N VAL A 258 -7.59 14.73 -16.68
CA VAL A 258 -8.62 14.31 -15.71
C VAL A 258 -9.40 13.18 -16.37
N LEU A 259 -9.34 12.00 -15.77
CA LEU A 259 -9.99 10.79 -16.24
C LEU A 259 -11.13 10.42 -15.28
N ILE A 260 -12.16 9.76 -15.78
CA ILE A 260 -13.27 9.23 -14.99
C ILE A 260 -13.42 7.76 -15.39
N ARG A 261 -13.45 6.86 -14.41
CA ARG A 261 -13.59 5.42 -14.66
C ARG A 261 -15.01 5.05 -15.10
#